data_AF-V9IK51-F1
#
_entry.id   AF-V9IK51-F1
#
_cell.length_a   1.000
_cell.length_b   1.000
_cell.length_c   1.000
_cell.angle_alpha   90.00
_cell.angle_beta   90.00
_cell.angle_gamma   90.00
#
_symmetry.space_group_name_H-M   'P 1'
#
loop_
_entity.id
_entity.type
_entity.pdbx_description
1 polymer ?
#
loop_
_entity_poly.entity_id
_entity_poly.type
_entity_poly.pdbx_seq_one_letter_code
_entity_poly.pdbx_strand_id
1 'polypeptide(L)'
;MALVRVINMNPLDQGRSIILDTAPLPVNIVDSTTSLLELLDSIILFYHLVAKKPLAKVAFLRNSMLEYISASQDLKIRLGEVTKKNVESETVQQELSRSINVFNTKLIEQGRHMAWIRAAVYSEEKQLLLAWLLKVVTLTLMNASLEGNMFSFVPDFYLEALADLCVGLRNHMHPTAHIEKIPDYQEMFLTIAKFLCDHFMDPRIVNVDSKSTLLLTLAGFVFNPLTLEAMENVPEESRMKLVTNLLKSYKNRAWAESNWILVRFWQGNGFAFRYDRSPHLLKKGGSKSFQQESISQPRKPCPSIIYQGHIRDVLLENLQDTTAFLNSLLNLLNWTFSEFIGMVQEIHNVSSRPERVFIESRQLKICATCFDLTISLLRVLEMIITVVPNIFNNASQSFSENLLFRLCQVYVPKLFYCCILFNI
;
A
#
# COMPACT_ATOMS: atom_id res chain seq x y z
N MET A 1 -5.62 -19.49 -24.74
CA MET A 1 -5.82 -20.93 -25.02
C MET A 1 -5.13 -21.75 -23.94
N ALA A 2 -5.87 -22.31 -22.98
CA ALA A 2 -5.33 -23.23 -21.98
C ALA A 2 -5.84 -24.65 -22.28
N LEU A 3 -4.96 -25.54 -22.73
CA LEU A 3 -5.24 -26.97 -22.89
C LEU A 3 -4.57 -27.70 -21.73
N VAL A 4 -5.29 -27.84 -20.62
CA VAL A 4 -4.91 -28.75 -19.54
C VAL A 4 -5.12 -30.17 -20.05
N ARG A 5 -4.03 -30.91 -20.33
CA ARG A 5 -4.11 -32.37 -20.49
C ARG A 5 -3.99 -33.04 -19.14
N VAL A 6 -5.10 -33.66 -18.73
CA VAL A 6 -5.21 -34.63 -17.65
C VAL A 6 -4.20 -35.76 -17.90
N ILE A 7 -3.24 -35.93 -16.98
CA ILE A 7 -2.31 -37.06 -16.99
C ILE A 7 -3.10 -38.29 -16.53
N ASN A 8 -3.43 -39.17 -17.47
CA ASN A 8 -4.09 -40.44 -17.20
C ASN A 8 -3.04 -41.41 -16.63
N MET A 9 -3.04 -41.58 -15.32
CA MET A 9 -2.25 -42.61 -14.62
C MET A 9 -3.08 -43.90 -14.55
N ASN A 10 -2.66 -44.95 -15.24
CA ASN A 10 -3.06 -46.34 -14.93
C ASN A 10 -2.06 -47.34 -15.55
N PRO A 11 -2.00 -48.59 -15.03
CA PRO A 11 -0.80 -49.04 -14.31
C PRO A 11 0.06 -50.04 -15.08
N LEU A 12 1.32 -50.16 -14.62
CA LEU A 12 2.30 -51.21 -14.86
C LEU A 12 1.79 -52.45 -15.62
N ASP A 13 2.14 -52.54 -16.90
CA ASP A 13 2.10 -53.79 -17.65
C ASP A 13 3.52 -54.34 -17.80
N GLN A 14 3.70 -55.56 -17.32
CA GLN A 14 4.97 -56.26 -17.23
C GLN A 14 5.42 -56.78 -18.60
N GLY A 15 6.71 -56.59 -18.89
CA GLY A 15 7.45 -57.45 -19.82
C GLY A 15 7.30 -57.10 -21.29
N ARG A 16 8.15 -56.19 -21.78
CA ARG A 16 8.69 -56.24 -23.15
C ARG A 16 10.06 -55.58 -23.21
N SER A 17 10.93 -56.21 -24.00
CA SER A 17 12.36 -55.97 -24.15
C SER A 17 12.76 -54.50 -24.24
N ILE A 18 13.89 -54.18 -23.59
CA ILE A 18 14.62 -52.93 -23.78
C ILE A 18 15.12 -52.89 -25.23
N ILE A 19 14.29 -52.36 -26.12
CA ILE A 19 14.74 -51.78 -27.38
C ILE A 19 14.99 -50.32 -27.00
N LEU A 20 16.27 -49.92 -27.03
CA LEU A 20 16.64 -48.52 -26.96
C LEU A 20 16.08 -47.87 -28.23
N ASP A 21 14.88 -47.30 -28.13
CA ASP A 21 14.30 -46.46 -29.17
C ASP A 21 15.25 -45.28 -29.39
N THR A 22 16.13 -45.43 -30.38
CA THR A 22 17.06 -44.42 -30.88
C THR A 22 16.40 -43.58 -31.98
N ALA A 23 15.07 -43.69 -32.12
CA ALA A 23 14.30 -42.74 -32.88
C ALA A 23 14.47 -41.36 -32.22
N PRO A 24 14.93 -40.32 -32.95
CA PRO A 24 14.82 -38.96 -32.43
C PRO A 24 13.35 -38.76 -32.03
N LEU A 25 13.12 -38.24 -30.82
CA LEU A 25 11.80 -37.79 -30.39
C LEU A 25 11.13 -37.15 -31.62
N PRO A 26 9.96 -37.64 -32.06
CA PRO A 26 9.31 -37.06 -33.23
C PRO A 26 9.30 -35.57 -32.99
N VAL A 27 9.88 -34.81 -33.93
CA VAL A 27 9.90 -33.36 -33.87
C VAL A 27 8.44 -32.99 -33.81
N ASN A 28 7.90 -32.83 -32.60
CA ASN A 28 6.58 -32.32 -32.41
C ASN A 28 6.64 -31.02 -33.19
N ILE A 29 5.75 -30.89 -34.16
CA ILE A 29 5.48 -29.64 -34.84
C ILE A 29 4.80 -28.79 -33.75
N VAL A 30 5.57 -28.39 -32.74
CA VAL A 30 5.14 -27.47 -31.72
C VAL A 30 5.11 -26.16 -32.47
N ASP A 31 3.90 -25.66 -32.67
CA ASP A 31 3.71 -24.33 -33.19
C ASP A 31 4.60 -23.37 -32.39
N SER A 32 5.49 -22.68 -33.10
CA SER A 32 6.47 -21.77 -32.50
C SER A 32 5.81 -20.75 -31.59
N THR A 33 4.57 -20.36 -31.91
CA THR A 33 3.76 -19.43 -31.11
C THR A 33 3.40 -20.04 -29.77
N THR A 34 2.90 -21.28 -29.77
CA THR A 34 2.57 -22.04 -28.55
C THR A 34 3.80 -22.23 -27.66
N SER A 35 4.97 -22.58 -28.23
CA SER A 35 6.21 -22.68 -27.45
C SER A 35 6.64 -21.37 -26.81
N LEU A 36 6.48 -20.25 -27.52
CA LEU A 36 6.82 -18.92 -26.98
C LEU A 36 5.88 -18.51 -25.84
N LEU A 37 4.59 -18.86 -25.93
CA LEU A 37 3.62 -18.62 -24.86
C LEU A 37 3.96 -19.45 -23.61
N GLU A 38 4.28 -20.74 -23.78
CA GLU A 38 4.70 -21.61 -22.67
C GLU A 38 6.00 -21.11 -22.01
N LEU A 39 6.95 -20.61 -22.81
CA LEU A 39 8.17 -20.01 -22.29
C LEU A 39 7.87 -18.73 -21.51
N LEU A 40 6.97 -17.88 -22.00
CA LEU A 40 6.56 -16.66 -21.31
C LEU A 40 5.88 -16.96 -19.97
N ASP A 41 4.91 -17.88 -19.97
CA ASP A 41 4.25 -18.37 -18.75
C ASP A 41 5.28 -18.86 -17.73
N SER A 42 6.26 -19.65 -18.20
CA SER A 42 7.33 -20.20 -17.38
C SER A 42 8.23 -19.12 -16.79
N ILE A 43 8.55 -18.08 -17.55
CA ILE A 43 9.37 -16.94 -17.08
C ILE A 43 8.63 -16.15 -15.99
N ILE A 44 7.34 -15.87 -16.19
CA ILE A 44 6.52 -15.12 -15.23
C ILE A 44 6.35 -15.94 -13.95
N LEU A 45 6.08 -17.24 -14.08
CA LEU A 45 5.97 -18.15 -12.95
C LEU A 45 7.30 -18.29 -12.19
N PHE A 46 8.42 -18.38 -12.91
CA PHE A 46 9.75 -18.40 -12.30
C PHE A 46 10.04 -17.12 -11.52
N TYR A 47 9.68 -15.96 -12.08
CA TYR A 47 9.82 -14.68 -11.37
C TYR A 47 9.01 -14.69 -10.06
N HIS A 48 7.74 -15.08 -10.18
CA HIS A 48 6.80 -15.12 -9.07
C HIS A 48 7.24 -16.07 -7.94
N LEU A 49 7.72 -17.28 -8.27
CA LEU A 49 8.09 -18.29 -7.25
C LEU A 49 9.51 -18.11 -6.70
N VAL A 50 10.46 -17.72 -7.56
CA VAL A 50 11.90 -17.79 -7.27
C VAL A 50 12.53 -16.40 -7.22
N ALA A 51 12.44 -15.62 -8.30
CA ALA A 51 13.25 -14.41 -8.46
C ALA A 51 12.85 -13.26 -7.53
N LYS A 52 11.57 -13.17 -7.12
CA LYS A 52 11.11 -12.07 -6.25
C LYS A 52 11.73 -12.06 -4.86
N LYS A 53 11.99 -13.24 -4.27
CA LYS A 53 12.48 -13.39 -2.90
C LYS A 53 13.85 -12.72 -2.66
N PRO A 54 14.88 -12.97 -3.48
CA PRO A 54 16.17 -12.29 -3.32
C PRO A 54 16.07 -10.78 -3.57
N LEU A 55 15.19 -10.32 -4.48
CA LEU A 55 14.98 -8.89 -4.74
C LEU A 55 14.44 -8.18 -3.49
N ALA A 56 13.48 -8.80 -2.79
CA ALA A 56 12.91 -8.28 -1.56
C ALA A 56 13.94 -8.14 -0.41
N LYS A 57 14.91 -9.07 -0.31
CA LYS A 57 15.98 -9.02 0.71
C LYS A 57 16.83 -7.76 0.63
N VAL A 58 16.91 -7.12 -0.54
CA VAL A 58 17.69 -5.89 -0.72
C VAL A 58 17.04 -4.70 0.00
N ALA A 59 15.71 -4.62 0.02
CA ALA A 59 15.02 -3.58 0.78
C ALA A 59 15.28 -3.73 2.29
N PHE A 60 15.29 -4.97 2.79
CA PHE A 60 15.65 -5.26 4.19
C PHE A 60 17.07 -4.79 4.52
N LEU A 61 18.02 -5.07 3.64
CA LEU A 61 19.40 -4.62 3.78
C LEU A 61 19.50 -3.10 3.92
N ARG A 62 18.81 -2.37 3.03
CA ARG A 62 18.78 -0.91 3.06
C ARG A 62 18.16 -0.37 4.35
N ASN A 63 17.05 -0.95 4.80
CA ASN A 63 16.40 -0.53 6.04
C ASN A 63 17.32 -0.75 7.25
N SER A 64 18.00 -1.90 7.31
CA SER A 64 19.00 -2.18 8.35
C SER A 64 20.17 -1.17 8.33
N MET A 65 20.65 -0.79 7.14
CA MET A 65 21.67 0.27 7.03
C MET A 65 21.17 1.61 7.57
N LEU A 66 19.93 2.00 7.29
CA LEU A 66 19.33 3.24 7.80
C LEU A 66 19.22 3.23 9.33
N GLU A 67 18.83 2.09 9.93
CA GLU A 67 18.80 1.93 11.38
C GLU A 67 20.20 2.09 12.00
N TYR A 68 21.23 1.48 11.40
CA TYR A 68 22.60 1.65 11.86
C TYR A 68 23.12 3.08 11.72
N ILE A 69 22.77 3.78 10.63
CA ILE A 69 23.11 5.19 10.44
C ILE A 69 22.46 6.03 11.54
N SER A 70 21.16 5.85 11.79
CA SER A 70 20.43 6.59 12.82
C SER A 70 20.99 6.31 14.23
N ALA A 71 21.26 5.04 14.56
CA ALA A 71 21.88 4.67 15.83
C ALA A 71 23.28 5.26 16.00
N SER A 72 24.10 5.26 14.94
CA SER A 72 25.43 5.87 14.96
C SER A 72 25.35 7.38 15.15
N GLN A 73 24.38 8.06 14.52
CA GLN A 73 24.14 9.50 14.70
C GLN A 73 23.73 9.83 16.14
N ASP A 74 22.80 9.08 16.74
CA ASP A 74 22.38 9.27 18.14
C ASP A 74 23.57 9.11 19.10
N LEU A 75 24.39 8.09 18.89
CA LEU A 75 25.59 7.86 19.70
C LEU A 75 26.63 8.97 19.54
N LYS A 76 26.82 9.52 18.32
CA LYS A 76 27.70 10.67 18.09
C LYS A 76 27.21 11.93 18.81
N ILE A 77 25.89 12.15 18.84
CA ILE A 77 25.29 13.27 19.57
C ILE A 77 25.54 13.12 21.07
N ARG A 78 25.25 11.95 21.64
CA ARG A 78 25.51 11.64 23.07
C ARG A 78 26.99 11.76 23.43
N LEU A 79 27.88 11.30 22.56
CA LEU A 79 29.32 11.47 22.74
C LEU A 79 29.68 12.95 22.85
N GLY A 80 29.17 13.78 21.94
CA GLY A 80 29.39 15.24 21.97
C GLY A 80 28.83 15.93 23.23
N GLU A 81 27.73 15.44 23.79
CA GLU A 81 27.17 15.95 25.05
C GLU A 81 28.00 15.56 26.28
N VAL A 82 28.49 14.32 26.31
CA VAL A 82 29.37 13.82 27.39
C VAL A 82 30.71 14.55 27.38
N THR A 83 31.30 14.78 26.21
CA THR A 83 32.55 15.53 26.07
C THR A 83 32.40 17.01 26.49
N LYS A 84 31.21 17.60 26.36
CA LYS A 84 30.94 18.98 26.82
C LYS A 84 30.75 19.10 28.34
N LYS A 85 30.32 18.03 29.02
CA LYS A 85 29.97 18.08 30.44
C LYS A 85 31.15 17.89 31.39
N ASN A 86 32.35 17.51 30.93
CA ASN A 86 33.58 17.39 31.74
C ASN A 86 33.41 16.66 33.09
N VAL A 87 32.51 15.68 33.19
CA VAL A 87 32.31 14.87 34.40
C VAL A 87 32.76 13.44 34.11
N GLU A 88 33.87 13.05 34.73
CA GLU A 88 34.35 11.71 35.10
C GLU A 88 33.65 10.50 34.45
N SER A 89 33.78 10.36 33.13
CA SER A 89 33.22 9.21 32.41
C SER A 89 34.06 8.85 31.19
N GLU A 90 35.39 8.85 31.35
CA GLU A 90 36.35 8.45 30.32
C GLU A 90 36.05 7.02 29.81
N THR A 91 35.58 6.15 30.70
CA THR A 91 35.10 4.79 30.39
C THR A 91 33.85 4.79 29.51
N VAL A 92 32.87 5.67 29.78
CA VAL A 92 31.64 5.81 28.98
C VAL A 92 31.97 6.41 27.61
N GLN A 93 32.90 7.36 27.54
CA GLN A 93 33.35 7.96 26.30
C GLN A 93 34.08 6.94 25.41
N GLN A 94 34.89 6.07 26.00
CA GLN A 94 35.55 4.97 25.32
C GLN A 94 34.53 3.94 24.80
N GLU A 95 33.54 3.54 25.61
CA GLU A 95 32.51 2.58 25.17
C GLU A 95 31.58 3.15 24.08
N LEU A 96 31.23 4.43 24.15
CA LEU A 96 30.48 5.12 23.10
C LEU A 96 31.29 5.16 21.79
N SER A 97 32.58 5.48 21.87
CA SER A 97 33.48 5.50 20.71
C SER A 97 33.65 4.09 20.11
N ARG A 98 33.78 3.07 20.96
CA ARG A 98 33.85 1.67 20.55
C ARG A 98 32.56 1.23 19.83
N SER A 99 31.41 1.59 20.38
CA SER A 99 30.10 1.29 19.79
C SER A 99 29.90 1.96 18.43
N ILE A 100 30.31 3.22 18.29
CA ILE A 100 30.31 3.94 17.00
C ILE A 100 31.20 3.22 15.98
N ASN A 101 32.38 2.76 16.40
CA ASN A 101 33.30 2.05 15.50
C ASN A 101 32.75 0.69 15.05
N VAL A 102 32.08 -0.05 15.94
CA VAL A 102 31.38 -1.29 15.59
C VAL A 102 30.28 -1.03 14.56
N PHE A 103 29.47 0.02 14.76
CA PHE A 103 28.45 0.40 13.78
C PHE A 103 29.06 0.83 12.44
N ASN A 104 30.15 1.60 12.43
CA ASN A 104 30.84 1.97 11.20
C ASN A 104 31.39 0.74 10.47
N THR A 105 31.99 -0.21 11.18
CA THR A 105 32.52 -1.45 10.58
C THR A 105 31.39 -2.26 9.92
N LYS A 106 30.27 -2.43 10.62
CA LYS A 106 29.07 -3.07 10.06
C LYS A 106 28.52 -2.30 8.86
N LEU A 107 28.45 -0.97 8.92
CA LEU A 107 28.00 -0.15 7.80
C LEU A 107 28.89 -0.28 6.57
N ILE A 108 30.21 -0.38 6.76
CA ILE A 108 31.15 -0.62 5.66
C ILE A 108 30.92 -2.00 5.03
N GLU A 109 30.73 -3.03 5.84
CA GLU A 109 30.41 -4.39 5.36
C GLU A 109 29.09 -4.41 4.57
N GLN A 110 28.03 -3.81 5.12
CA GLN A 110 26.74 -3.69 4.43
C GLN A 110 26.83 -2.82 3.16
N GLY A 111 27.67 -1.80 3.17
CA GLY A 111 27.96 -0.98 2.00
C GLY A 111 28.61 -1.77 0.87
N ARG A 112 29.57 -2.66 1.18
CA ARG A 112 30.18 -3.57 0.19
C ARG A 112 29.15 -4.54 -0.36
N HIS A 113 28.31 -5.11 0.49
CA HIS A 113 27.24 -6.01 0.07
C HIS A 113 26.23 -5.30 -0.85
N MET A 114 25.85 -4.06 -0.53
CA MET A 114 24.99 -3.24 -1.37
C MET A 114 25.64 -2.91 -2.72
N ALA A 115 26.95 -2.65 -2.76
CA ALA A 115 27.69 -2.43 -3.99
C ALA A 115 27.67 -3.68 -4.89
N TRP A 116 27.85 -4.87 -4.31
CA TRP A 116 27.74 -6.14 -5.05
C TRP A 116 26.33 -6.37 -5.58
N ILE A 117 25.30 -6.16 -4.75
CA ILE A 117 23.89 -6.26 -5.16
C ILE A 117 23.58 -5.31 -6.31
N ARG A 118 24.07 -4.06 -6.25
CA ARG A 118 23.89 -3.09 -7.33
C ARG A 118 24.51 -3.57 -8.64
N ALA A 119 25.71 -4.16 -8.59
CA ALA A 119 26.41 -4.63 -9.77
C ALA A 119 25.80 -5.92 -10.36
N ALA A 120 25.36 -6.86 -9.51
CA ALA A 120 24.94 -8.19 -9.94
C ALA A 120 23.42 -8.33 -10.14
N VAL A 121 22.61 -7.66 -9.32
CA VAL A 121 21.14 -7.84 -9.27
C VAL A 121 20.40 -6.66 -9.87
N TYR A 122 20.86 -5.43 -9.59
CA TYR A 122 20.24 -4.19 -10.09
C TYR A 122 21.12 -3.46 -11.10
N SER A 123 21.87 -4.19 -11.94
CA SER A 123 22.53 -3.57 -13.09
C SER A 123 21.48 -2.98 -14.04
N GLU A 124 21.85 -1.95 -14.81
CA GLU A 124 20.93 -1.28 -15.74
C GLU A 124 20.25 -2.28 -16.69
N GLU A 125 20.98 -3.28 -17.18
CA GLU A 125 20.45 -4.37 -18.00
C GLU A 125 19.36 -5.18 -17.27
N LYS A 126 19.59 -5.59 -16.02
CA LYS A 126 18.60 -6.33 -15.24
C LYS A 126 17.36 -5.49 -14.92
N GLN A 127 17.53 -4.19 -14.73
CA GLN A 127 16.42 -3.26 -14.55
C GLN A 127 15.57 -3.15 -15.81
N LEU A 128 16.19 -3.09 -16.99
CA LEU A 128 15.48 -3.12 -18.26
C LEU A 128 14.72 -4.44 -18.47
N LEU A 129 15.30 -5.58 -18.06
CA LEU A 129 14.61 -6.88 -18.11
C LEU A 129 13.39 -6.93 -17.17
N LEU A 130 13.49 -6.37 -15.95
CA LEU A 130 12.36 -6.29 -15.03
C LEU A 130 11.27 -5.34 -15.54
N ALA A 131 11.66 -4.21 -16.13
CA ALA A 131 10.74 -3.28 -16.79
C ALA A 131 10.06 -3.91 -18.01
N TRP A 132 10.80 -4.66 -18.82
CA TRP A 132 10.25 -5.44 -19.92
C TRP A 132 9.25 -6.48 -19.41
N LEU A 133 9.60 -7.25 -18.37
CA LEU A 133 8.70 -8.24 -17.78
C LEU A 133 7.42 -7.59 -17.25
N LEU A 134 7.53 -6.42 -16.61
CA LEU A 134 6.37 -5.66 -16.15
C LEU A 134 5.48 -5.20 -17.32
N LYS A 135 6.08 -4.67 -18.41
CA LYS A 135 5.35 -4.32 -19.64
C LYS A 135 4.61 -5.54 -20.20
N VAL A 136 5.27 -6.70 -20.29
CA VAL A 136 4.68 -7.92 -20.85
C VAL A 136 3.56 -8.47 -19.97
N VAL A 137 3.75 -8.55 -18.64
CA VAL A 137 2.70 -8.99 -17.70
C VAL A 137 1.47 -8.08 -17.80
N THR A 138 1.69 -6.76 -17.83
CA THR A 138 0.60 -5.78 -17.94
C THR A 138 -0.16 -5.92 -19.26
N LEU A 139 0.57 -6.06 -20.37
CA LEU A 139 -0.03 -6.23 -21.70
C LEU A 139 -0.80 -7.55 -21.79
N THR A 140 -0.27 -8.63 -21.22
CA THR A 140 -0.93 -9.95 -21.19
C THR A 140 -2.25 -9.86 -20.43
N LEU A 141 -2.25 -9.21 -19.26
CA LEU A 141 -3.46 -8.99 -18.45
C LEU A 141 -4.48 -8.08 -19.15
N MET A 142 -4.02 -7.01 -19.80
CA MET A 142 -4.87 -6.12 -20.61
C MET A 142 -5.54 -6.87 -21.76
N ASN A 143 -4.77 -7.64 -22.54
CA ASN A 143 -5.31 -8.39 -23.66
C ASN A 143 -6.27 -9.48 -23.19
N ALA A 144 -5.92 -10.20 -22.12
CA ALA A 144 -6.79 -11.20 -21.54
C ALA A 144 -8.11 -10.62 -21.00
N SER A 145 -8.12 -9.35 -20.59
CA SER A 145 -9.34 -8.71 -20.12
C SER A 145 -10.29 -8.29 -21.25
N LEU A 146 -9.79 -8.17 -22.49
CA LEU A 146 -10.61 -7.94 -23.68
C LEU A 146 -11.38 -9.20 -24.12
N GLU A 147 -10.92 -10.39 -23.72
CA GLU A 147 -11.54 -11.69 -24.02
C GLU A 147 -12.81 -11.98 -23.16
N GLY A 148 -13.40 -10.94 -22.56
CA GLY A 148 -14.64 -11.03 -21.81
C GLY A 148 -14.53 -11.95 -20.59
N ASN A 149 -15.40 -12.96 -20.50
CA ASN A 149 -15.44 -13.89 -19.36
C ASN A 149 -14.21 -14.79 -19.28
N MET A 150 -13.44 -14.97 -20.36
CA MET A 150 -12.23 -15.81 -20.31
C MET A 150 -11.16 -15.25 -19.37
N PHE A 151 -11.24 -13.95 -19.05
CA PHE A 151 -10.36 -13.31 -18.08
C PHE A 151 -10.39 -13.99 -16.70
N SER A 152 -11.52 -14.60 -16.29
CA SER A 152 -11.63 -15.28 -15.00
C SER A 152 -10.77 -16.56 -14.90
N PHE A 153 -10.28 -17.07 -16.03
CA PHE A 153 -9.43 -18.25 -16.10
C PHE A 153 -7.93 -17.91 -16.19
N VAL A 154 -7.58 -16.63 -16.22
CA VAL A 154 -6.17 -16.22 -16.16
C VAL A 154 -5.62 -16.59 -14.78
N PRO A 155 -4.46 -17.26 -14.71
CA PRO A 155 -3.85 -17.61 -13.43
C PRO A 155 -3.56 -16.37 -12.58
N ASP A 156 -3.86 -16.46 -11.28
CA ASP A 156 -3.70 -15.36 -10.32
C ASP A 156 -2.26 -14.89 -10.14
N PHE A 157 -1.27 -15.77 -10.33
CA PHE A 157 0.14 -15.41 -10.25
C PHE A 157 0.54 -14.28 -11.20
N TYR A 158 -0.20 -14.02 -12.28
CA TYR A 158 0.01 -12.86 -13.15
C TYR A 158 -0.26 -11.54 -12.42
N LEU A 159 -1.34 -11.47 -11.64
CA LEU A 159 -1.69 -10.30 -10.84
C LEU A 159 -0.70 -10.10 -9.69
N GLU A 160 -0.25 -11.19 -9.08
CA GLU A 160 0.78 -11.13 -8.04
C GLU A 160 2.14 -10.71 -8.61
N ALA A 161 2.54 -11.24 -9.77
CA ALA A 161 3.75 -10.81 -10.46
C ALA A 161 3.69 -9.33 -10.85
N LEU A 162 2.55 -8.83 -11.34
CA LEU A 162 2.32 -7.41 -11.62
C LEU A 162 2.58 -6.56 -10.36
N ALA A 163 1.96 -6.92 -9.25
CA ALA A 163 2.11 -6.21 -7.98
C ALA A 163 3.55 -6.23 -7.47
N ASP A 164 4.17 -7.42 -7.45
CA ASP A 164 5.54 -7.63 -7.00
C ASP A 164 6.55 -6.86 -7.87
N LEU A 165 6.35 -6.81 -9.19
CA LEU A 165 7.18 -6.03 -10.11
C LEU A 165 7.03 -4.52 -9.89
N CYS A 166 5.80 -4.04 -9.68
CA CYS A 166 5.55 -2.63 -9.37
C CYS A 166 6.25 -2.20 -8.07
N VAL A 167 6.18 -3.02 -7.02
CA VAL A 167 6.87 -2.78 -5.76
C VAL A 167 8.39 -2.96 -5.93
N GLY A 168 8.81 -3.96 -6.69
CA GLY A 168 10.19 -4.23 -7.11
C GLY A 168 10.88 -2.99 -7.66
N LEU A 169 10.38 -2.50 -8.79
CA LEU A 169 10.96 -1.38 -9.52
C LEU A 169 10.87 -0.04 -8.76
N ARG A 170 9.88 0.15 -7.89
CA ARG A 170 9.74 1.41 -7.13
C ARG A 170 10.53 1.41 -5.83
N ASN A 171 10.50 0.32 -5.08
CA ASN A 171 10.99 0.29 -3.70
C ASN A 171 12.34 -0.43 -3.56
N HIS A 172 12.73 -1.29 -4.48
CA HIS A 172 13.94 -2.11 -4.34
C HIS A 172 15.12 -1.62 -5.19
N MET A 173 14.88 -0.66 -6.08
CA MET A 173 15.94 -0.04 -6.86
C MET A 173 16.85 0.80 -5.98
N HIS A 174 18.14 0.81 -6.33
CA HIS A 174 19.13 1.63 -5.66
C HIS A 174 18.83 3.13 -5.88
N PRO A 175 19.01 4.02 -4.88
CA PRO A 175 18.73 5.46 -5.04
C PRO A 175 19.48 6.18 -6.17
N THR A 176 20.49 5.56 -6.80
CA THR A 176 21.22 6.13 -7.95
C THR A 176 20.73 5.62 -9.31
N ALA A 177 19.83 4.64 -9.30
CA ALA A 177 19.21 4.04 -10.47
C ALA A 177 17.70 4.29 -10.41
N HIS A 178 17.38 5.56 -10.65
CA HIS A 178 16.03 6.09 -10.69
C HIS A 178 15.21 5.47 -11.80
N ILE A 179 13.92 5.24 -11.53
CA ILE A 179 12.99 4.63 -12.49
C ILE A 179 12.79 5.49 -13.73
N GLU A 180 12.99 6.81 -13.59
CA GLU A 180 12.93 7.78 -14.67
C GLU A 180 14.00 7.55 -15.75
N LYS A 181 15.05 6.76 -15.47
CA LYS A 181 16.05 6.36 -16.47
C LYS A 181 15.59 5.24 -17.39
N ILE A 182 14.48 4.57 -17.06
CA ILE A 182 13.94 3.48 -17.87
C ILE A 182 13.19 4.06 -19.07
N PRO A 183 13.46 3.60 -20.31
CA PRO A 183 12.73 4.02 -21.49
C PRO A 183 11.21 3.78 -21.36
N ASP A 184 10.44 4.80 -21.71
CA ASP A 184 8.97 4.81 -21.69
C ASP A 184 8.36 4.45 -20.32
N TYR A 185 9.04 4.80 -19.23
CA TYR A 185 8.52 4.52 -17.88
C TYR A 185 7.15 5.18 -17.63
N GLN A 186 6.91 6.37 -18.20
CA GLN A 186 5.64 7.08 -18.09
C GLN A 186 4.49 6.29 -18.75
N GLU A 187 4.69 5.79 -19.97
CA GLU A 187 3.70 4.99 -20.70
C GLU A 187 3.44 3.65 -19.99
N MET A 188 4.49 3.02 -19.47
CA MET A 188 4.38 1.81 -18.67
C MET A 188 3.51 2.04 -17.43
N PHE A 189 3.77 3.10 -16.67
CA PHE A 189 2.95 3.46 -15.52
C PHE A 189 1.52 3.85 -15.90
N LEU A 190 1.32 4.54 -17.01
CA LEU A 190 0.00 4.90 -17.51
C LEU A 190 -0.82 3.64 -17.85
N THR A 191 -0.19 2.64 -18.47
CA THR A 191 -0.86 1.39 -18.84
C THR A 191 -1.24 0.58 -17.59
N ILE A 192 -0.35 0.51 -16.60
CA ILE A 192 -0.63 -0.14 -15.32
C ILE A 192 -1.74 0.61 -14.56
N ALA A 193 -1.66 1.94 -14.50
CA ALA A 193 -2.65 2.79 -13.87
C ALA A 193 -4.04 2.56 -14.49
N LYS A 194 -4.12 2.53 -15.82
CA LYS A 194 -5.36 2.21 -16.54
C LYS A 194 -5.88 0.82 -16.16
N PHE A 195 -5.01 -0.20 -16.15
CA PHE A 195 -5.40 -1.56 -15.74
C PHE A 195 -5.99 -1.59 -14.33
N LEU A 196 -5.33 -0.92 -13.37
CA LEU A 196 -5.79 -0.83 -11.98
C LEU A 196 -7.14 -0.13 -11.86
N CYS A 197 -7.32 1.01 -12.54
CA CYS A 197 -8.60 1.73 -12.58
C CYS A 197 -9.74 0.84 -13.09
N ASP A 198 -9.48 0.07 -14.15
CA ASP A 198 -10.49 -0.75 -14.79
C ASP A 198 -10.81 -2.03 -14.02
N HIS A 199 -9.85 -2.61 -13.29
CA HIS A 199 -9.94 -4.00 -12.82
C HIS A 199 -9.93 -4.20 -11.29
N PHE A 200 -9.64 -3.20 -10.45
CA PHE A 200 -9.51 -3.44 -8.99
C PHE A 200 -10.80 -3.95 -8.30
N MET A 201 -11.97 -3.72 -8.91
CA MET A 201 -13.27 -4.24 -8.49
C MET A 201 -13.95 -5.05 -9.59
N ASP A 202 -13.19 -5.63 -10.52
CA ASP A 202 -13.75 -6.44 -11.60
C ASP A 202 -14.39 -7.72 -11.05
N PRO A 203 -15.68 -8.00 -11.35
CA PRO A 203 -16.35 -9.20 -10.88
C PRO A 203 -15.74 -10.51 -11.44
N ARG A 204 -15.02 -10.45 -12.56
CA ARG A 204 -14.36 -11.61 -13.18
C ARG A 204 -13.16 -12.10 -12.39
N ILE A 205 -12.56 -11.24 -11.56
CA ILE A 205 -11.52 -11.64 -10.61
C ILE A 205 -12.25 -12.22 -9.41
N VAL A 206 -12.17 -13.54 -9.21
CA VAL A 206 -12.93 -14.23 -8.15
C VAL A 206 -12.10 -14.33 -6.86
N ASN A 207 -10.81 -14.62 -6.98
CA ASN A 207 -9.91 -14.82 -5.85
C ASN A 207 -9.81 -13.54 -4.99
N VAL A 208 -10.06 -13.69 -3.68
CA VAL A 208 -10.05 -12.61 -2.69
C VAL A 208 -8.64 -12.04 -2.50
N ASP A 209 -7.61 -12.88 -2.51
CA ASP A 209 -6.22 -12.48 -2.36
C ASP A 209 -5.75 -11.67 -3.57
N SER A 210 -6.19 -12.04 -4.78
CA SER A 210 -5.91 -11.26 -5.99
C SER A 210 -6.59 -9.88 -5.97
N LYS A 211 -7.83 -9.79 -5.46
CA LYS A 211 -8.51 -8.49 -5.25
C LYS A 211 -7.75 -7.62 -4.27
N SER A 212 -7.33 -8.21 -3.14
CA SER A 212 -6.54 -7.52 -2.13
C SER A 212 -5.22 -7.02 -2.71
N THR A 213 -4.53 -7.86 -3.48
CA THR A 213 -3.28 -7.54 -4.18
C THR A 213 -3.45 -6.35 -5.14
N LEU A 214 -4.51 -6.34 -5.95
CA LEU A 214 -4.79 -5.20 -6.84
C LEU A 214 -5.11 -3.92 -6.06
N LEU A 215 -5.88 -4.02 -4.99
CA LEU A 215 -6.23 -2.87 -4.15
C LEU A 215 -5.00 -2.28 -3.45
N LEU A 216 -4.10 -3.12 -2.94
CA LEU A 216 -2.82 -2.69 -2.37
C LEU A 216 -1.88 -2.10 -3.42
N THR A 217 -1.88 -2.65 -4.64
CA THR A 217 -1.08 -2.11 -5.76
C THR A 217 -1.59 -0.74 -6.16
N LEU A 218 -2.90 -0.58 -6.32
CA LEU A 218 -3.58 0.69 -6.58
C LEU A 218 -3.27 1.73 -5.49
N ALA A 219 -3.39 1.33 -4.21
CA ALA A 219 -2.99 2.18 -3.11
C ALA A 219 -1.54 2.64 -3.29
N GLY A 220 -0.60 1.71 -3.51
CA GLY A 220 0.81 2.03 -3.76
C GLY A 220 1.04 3.03 -4.89
N PHE A 221 0.22 3.03 -5.94
CA PHE A 221 0.26 4.01 -7.02
C PHE A 221 -0.19 5.41 -6.57
N VAL A 222 -1.27 5.48 -5.79
CA VAL A 222 -1.81 6.75 -5.28
C VAL A 222 -0.91 7.37 -4.18
N PHE A 223 -0.14 6.56 -3.46
CA PHE A 223 0.76 7.04 -2.40
C PHE A 223 2.08 7.66 -2.92
N ASN A 224 2.44 7.49 -4.19
CA ASN A 224 3.68 8.02 -4.76
C ASN A 224 3.37 9.09 -5.85
N PRO A 225 3.97 10.29 -5.78
CA PRO A 225 3.70 11.38 -6.72
C PRO A 225 3.90 11.01 -8.20
N LEU A 226 4.95 10.24 -8.52
CA LEU A 226 5.27 9.85 -9.91
C LEU A 226 4.20 8.92 -10.50
N THR A 227 3.72 7.97 -9.71
CA THR A 227 2.66 7.05 -10.16
C THR A 227 1.28 7.66 -10.06
N LEU A 228 1.08 8.65 -9.18
CA LEU A 228 -0.16 9.43 -9.11
C LEU A 228 -0.33 10.29 -10.36
N GLU A 229 0.74 10.90 -10.87
CA GLU A 229 0.72 11.61 -12.14
C GLU A 229 0.26 10.69 -13.29
N ALA A 230 0.74 9.44 -13.33
CA ALA A 230 0.26 8.46 -14.31
C ALA A 230 -1.24 8.16 -14.13
N MET A 231 -1.71 7.99 -12.88
CA MET A 231 -3.13 7.80 -12.57
C MET A 231 -4.00 8.98 -13.01
N GLU A 232 -3.49 10.21 -12.91
CA GLU A 232 -4.20 11.42 -13.32
C GLU A 232 -4.32 11.56 -14.84
N ASN A 233 -3.37 11.01 -15.59
CA ASN A 233 -3.35 11.01 -17.06
C ASN A 233 -4.11 9.84 -17.70
N VAL A 234 -4.66 8.90 -16.92
CA VAL A 234 -5.53 7.83 -17.41
C VAL A 234 -6.78 8.43 -18.10
N PRO A 235 -7.32 7.79 -19.17
CA PRO A 235 -8.58 8.23 -19.78
C PRO A 235 -9.70 8.43 -18.75
N GLU A 236 -10.51 9.46 -18.97
CA GLU A 236 -11.56 9.88 -18.04
C GLU A 236 -12.54 8.77 -17.68
N GLU A 237 -12.97 7.97 -18.65
CA GLU A 237 -13.86 6.82 -18.44
C GLU A 237 -13.34 5.85 -17.37
N SER A 238 -12.07 5.45 -17.47
CA SER A 238 -11.43 4.57 -16.50
C SER A 238 -11.25 5.25 -15.14
N ARG A 239 -10.93 6.55 -15.10
CA ARG A 239 -10.82 7.32 -13.83
C ARG A 239 -12.19 7.42 -13.12
N MET A 240 -13.25 7.70 -13.87
CA MET A 240 -14.63 7.74 -13.36
C MET A 240 -15.05 6.37 -12.82
N LYS A 241 -14.80 5.30 -13.58
CA LYS A 241 -15.05 3.91 -13.14
C LYS A 241 -14.35 3.58 -11.82
N LEU A 242 -13.09 4.03 -11.64
CA LEU A 242 -12.37 3.88 -10.38
C LEU A 242 -13.12 4.58 -9.24
N VAL A 243 -13.47 5.86 -9.41
CA VAL A 243 -14.15 6.64 -8.37
C VAL A 243 -15.53 6.07 -8.04
N THR A 244 -16.33 5.70 -9.04
CA THR A 244 -17.63 5.05 -8.83
C THR A 244 -17.49 3.79 -8.00
N ASN A 245 -16.47 2.96 -8.25
CA ASN A 245 -16.21 1.76 -7.47
C ASN A 245 -15.67 2.04 -6.06
N LEU A 246 -14.91 3.12 -5.85
CA LEU A 246 -14.45 3.55 -4.53
C LEU A 246 -15.60 4.06 -3.65
N LEU A 247 -16.59 4.72 -4.26
CA LEU A 247 -17.75 5.31 -3.57
C LEU A 247 -18.93 4.33 -3.40
N LYS A 248 -18.80 3.05 -3.76
CA LYS A 248 -19.80 2.03 -3.42
C LYS A 248 -19.94 1.88 -1.90
N SER A 249 -21.16 1.59 -1.44
CA SER A 249 -21.46 1.42 0.00
C SER A 249 -20.53 0.40 0.68
N TYR A 250 -20.13 0.69 1.92
CA TYR A 250 -19.25 -0.18 2.71
C TYR A 250 -19.93 -1.44 3.27
N LYS A 251 -21.26 -1.58 3.08
CA LYS A 251 -21.99 -2.78 3.51
C LYS A 251 -21.55 -3.96 2.64
N ASN A 252 -20.85 -4.93 3.25
CA ASN A 252 -20.39 -6.20 2.64
C ASN A 252 -19.09 -6.12 1.82
N ARG A 253 -18.17 -5.19 2.14
CA ARG A 253 -16.86 -5.09 1.47
C ARG A 253 -15.76 -4.71 2.46
N ALA A 254 -14.54 -5.20 2.22
CA ALA A 254 -13.32 -4.62 2.81
C ALA A 254 -13.16 -3.16 2.35
N TRP A 255 -13.34 -2.23 3.28
CA TRP A 255 -13.48 -0.80 3.00
C TRP A 255 -12.24 0.02 3.36
N ALA A 256 -11.39 -0.47 4.27
CA ALA A 256 -10.32 0.32 4.88
C ALA A 256 -9.33 0.84 3.83
N GLU A 257 -8.87 -0.02 2.93
CA GLU A 257 -7.90 0.32 1.89
C GLU A 257 -8.50 1.27 0.84
N SER A 258 -9.77 1.11 0.51
CA SER A 258 -10.48 2.04 -0.40
C SER A 258 -10.68 3.40 0.25
N ASN A 259 -10.99 3.42 1.55
CA ASN A 259 -11.08 4.63 2.34
C ASN A 259 -9.72 5.34 2.39
N TRP A 260 -8.62 4.60 2.55
CA TRP A 260 -7.28 5.17 2.51
C TRP A 260 -6.95 5.81 1.15
N ILE A 261 -7.36 5.21 0.03
CA ILE A 261 -7.20 5.81 -1.29
C ILE A 261 -7.95 7.16 -1.37
N LEU A 262 -9.19 7.23 -0.88
CA LEU A 262 -9.95 8.49 -0.82
C LEU A 262 -9.27 9.56 0.06
N VAL A 263 -8.80 9.17 1.25
CA VAL A 263 -8.03 10.08 2.13
C VAL A 263 -6.80 10.61 1.41
N ARG A 264 -6.17 9.79 0.56
CA ARG A 264 -4.98 10.19 -0.18
C ARG A 264 -5.23 11.20 -1.28
N PHE A 265 -6.35 11.11 -1.99
CA PHE A 265 -6.73 12.17 -2.93
C PHE A 265 -6.93 13.50 -2.21
N TRP A 266 -7.40 13.48 -0.96
CA TRP A 266 -7.61 14.67 -0.13
C TRP A 266 -6.35 15.18 0.61
N GLN A 267 -5.32 14.34 0.76
CA GLN A 267 -4.17 14.62 1.61
C GLN A 267 -3.35 15.84 1.15
N GLY A 268 -3.64 16.99 1.75
CA GLY A 268 -3.07 18.30 1.44
C GLY A 268 -4.10 19.44 1.41
N ASN A 269 -5.38 19.12 1.18
CA ASN A 269 -6.44 20.12 0.98
C ASN A 269 -7.38 20.32 2.19
N GLY A 270 -7.14 19.60 3.28
CA GLY A 270 -7.95 19.64 4.51
C GLY A 270 -7.38 20.47 5.66
N PHE A 271 -8.22 20.73 6.66
CA PHE A 271 -7.92 21.46 7.89
C PHE A 271 -6.68 20.95 8.63
N ALA A 272 -6.38 19.66 8.57
CA ALA A 272 -5.21 19.09 9.24
C ALA A 272 -3.89 19.23 8.50
N PHE A 273 -3.90 19.67 7.24
CA PHE A 273 -2.67 19.98 6.51
C PHE A 273 -2.26 21.45 6.67
N ARG A 274 -3.02 22.23 7.46
CA ARG A 274 -2.62 23.57 7.90
C ARG A 274 -1.38 23.57 8.79
N TYR A 275 -1.02 22.42 9.38
CA TYR A 275 0.11 22.29 10.29
C TYR A 275 1.02 21.13 9.85
N ASP A 276 2.23 21.45 9.39
CA ASP A 276 3.28 20.48 9.04
C ASP A 276 3.77 19.67 10.26
N ARG A 277 3.53 20.22 11.48
CA ARG A 277 3.70 19.55 12.77
C ARG A 277 2.57 19.99 13.72
N SER A 278 2.03 19.05 14.49
CA SER A 278 1.05 19.38 15.53
C SER A 278 1.66 20.35 16.56
N PRO A 279 1.02 21.50 16.85
CA PRO A 279 1.53 22.47 17.83
C PRO A 279 1.68 21.87 19.24
N HIS A 280 0.95 20.79 19.54
CA HIS A 280 0.99 20.12 20.86
C HIS A 280 2.14 19.11 21.01
N LEU A 281 2.83 18.74 19.91
CA LEU A 281 3.98 17.83 19.92
C LEU A 281 5.33 18.56 20.02
N LEU A 282 5.32 19.88 20.21
CA LEU A 282 6.52 20.71 20.34
C LEU A 282 7.25 20.53 21.68
N LYS A 283 6.66 19.82 22.66
CA LYS A 283 7.26 19.67 23.99
C LYS A 283 7.57 18.21 24.33
N LYS A 284 8.84 18.04 24.68
CA LYS A 284 9.52 16.94 25.39
C LYS A 284 10.09 15.82 24.51
N GLY A 285 11.42 15.77 24.52
CA GLY A 285 12.23 14.83 23.77
C GLY A 285 12.02 13.38 24.17
N GLY A 286 12.44 12.52 23.24
CA GLY A 286 12.61 11.09 23.47
C GLY A 286 11.34 10.27 23.32
N SER A 287 10.95 9.97 22.09
CA SER A 287 10.45 8.63 21.79
C SER A 287 10.64 8.33 20.31
N LYS A 288 11.20 7.16 20.02
CA LYS A 288 11.44 6.64 18.67
C LYS A 288 10.14 6.77 17.87
N SER A 289 10.19 7.45 16.73
CA SER A 289 9.10 7.37 15.76
C SER A 289 8.94 5.90 15.42
N PHE A 290 7.83 5.30 15.86
CA PHE A 290 7.41 4.00 15.35
C PHE A 290 7.29 4.16 13.84
N GLN A 291 8.28 3.61 13.11
CA GLN A 291 8.26 3.44 11.65
C GLN A 291 7.26 2.35 11.27
N GLN A 292 6.04 2.45 11.79
CA GLN A 292 4.91 1.76 11.22
C GLN A 292 4.20 2.76 10.33
N GLU A 293 3.70 2.29 9.20
CA GLU A 293 3.03 3.01 8.11
C GLU A 293 1.71 3.64 8.57
N SER A 294 1.72 4.40 9.67
CA SER A 294 0.59 5.18 10.11
C SER A 294 0.39 6.34 9.14
N ILE A 295 -0.88 6.61 8.86
CA ILE A 295 -1.42 7.68 8.01
C ILE A 295 -0.88 9.08 8.43
N SER A 296 -0.29 9.16 9.62
CA SER A 296 0.29 10.32 10.28
C SER A 296 1.78 10.61 9.97
N GLN A 297 2.43 9.87 9.06
CA GLN A 297 3.83 10.17 8.69
C GLN A 297 3.96 11.36 7.72
N PRO A 298 5.02 12.19 7.84
CA PRO A 298 5.25 13.38 7.03
C PRO A 298 5.82 13.00 5.65
N ARG A 299 5.01 12.37 4.80
CA ARG A 299 5.23 12.46 3.34
C ARG A 299 4.68 13.82 2.90
N LYS A 300 5.43 14.54 2.06
CA LYS A 300 4.95 15.80 1.47
C LYS A 300 3.55 15.56 0.90
N PRO A 301 2.53 16.34 1.31
CA PRO A 301 1.17 16.14 0.82
C PRO A 301 1.17 16.26 -0.71
N CYS A 302 0.48 15.34 -1.38
CA CYS A 302 0.29 15.32 -2.83
C CYS A 302 -1.19 15.03 -3.12
N PRO A 303 -2.08 16.02 -2.89
CA PRO A 303 -3.50 15.85 -3.15
C PRO A 303 -3.74 15.77 -4.66
N SER A 304 -4.75 15.00 -5.07
CA SER A 304 -5.18 14.94 -6.47
C SER A 304 -6.46 15.75 -6.68
N ILE A 305 -6.35 16.89 -7.34
CA ILE A 305 -7.49 17.75 -7.68
C ILE A 305 -8.38 17.07 -8.72
N ILE A 306 -7.78 16.32 -9.64
CA ILE A 306 -8.48 15.57 -10.68
C ILE A 306 -9.42 14.54 -10.06
N TYR A 307 -8.92 13.69 -9.16
CA TYR A 307 -9.77 12.69 -8.51
C TYR A 307 -10.76 13.31 -7.53
N GLN A 308 -10.45 14.44 -6.90
CA GLN A 308 -11.44 15.21 -6.13
C GLN A 308 -12.58 15.72 -7.02
N GLY A 309 -12.29 16.18 -8.24
CA GLY A 309 -13.30 16.55 -9.24
C GLY A 309 -14.19 15.36 -9.61
N HIS A 310 -13.60 14.21 -9.95
CA HIS A 310 -14.35 13.00 -10.26
C HIS A 310 -15.22 12.53 -9.09
N ILE A 311 -14.72 12.64 -7.85
CA ILE A 311 -15.51 12.35 -6.64
C ILE A 311 -16.72 13.27 -6.55
N ARG A 312 -16.57 14.57 -6.82
CA ARG A 312 -17.69 15.52 -6.87
C ARG A 312 -18.73 15.06 -7.87
N ASP A 313 -18.29 14.76 -9.08
CA ASP A 313 -19.17 14.52 -10.22
C ASP A 313 -19.96 13.22 -10.00
N VAL A 314 -19.31 12.13 -9.58
CA VAL A 314 -19.99 10.86 -9.23
C VAL A 314 -20.99 11.03 -8.07
N LEU A 315 -20.65 11.82 -7.04
CA LEU A 315 -21.55 12.04 -5.91
C LEU A 315 -22.82 12.81 -6.30
N LEU A 316 -22.73 13.69 -7.31
CA LEU A 316 -23.84 14.47 -7.84
C LEU A 316 -24.69 13.70 -8.85
N GLU A 317 -24.10 12.77 -9.60
CA GLU A 317 -24.79 11.97 -10.63
C GLU A 317 -25.84 11.01 -10.06
N ASN A 318 -25.49 10.26 -8.99
CA ASN A 318 -26.40 9.27 -8.39
C ASN A 318 -26.63 9.49 -6.89
N LEU A 319 -27.67 10.27 -6.58
CA LEU A 319 -28.04 10.60 -5.20
C LEU A 319 -28.41 9.38 -4.35
N GLN A 320 -28.92 8.28 -4.93
CA GLN A 320 -29.28 7.08 -4.18
C GLN A 320 -28.03 6.33 -3.71
N ASP A 321 -27.05 6.14 -4.60
CA ASP A 321 -25.78 5.50 -4.25
C ASP A 321 -24.98 6.36 -3.27
N THR A 322 -24.93 7.68 -3.52
CA THR A 322 -24.37 8.67 -2.58
C THR A 322 -25.00 8.56 -1.20
N THR A 323 -26.32 8.39 -1.15
CA THR A 323 -27.07 8.19 0.10
C THR A 323 -26.62 6.93 0.83
N ALA A 324 -26.54 5.80 0.13
CA ALA A 324 -26.14 4.53 0.70
C ALA A 324 -24.68 4.56 1.19
N PHE A 325 -23.80 5.24 0.44
CA PHE A 325 -22.40 5.43 0.79
C PHE A 325 -22.24 6.28 2.05
N LEU A 326 -22.81 7.49 2.08
CA LEU A 326 -22.71 8.40 3.22
C LEU A 326 -23.30 7.81 4.50
N ASN A 327 -24.44 7.11 4.39
CA ASN A 327 -25.01 6.41 5.54
C ASN A 327 -24.08 5.30 6.05
N SER A 328 -23.43 4.55 5.16
CA SER A 328 -22.45 3.54 5.57
C SER A 328 -21.20 4.16 6.21
N LEU A 329 -20.71 5.28 5.67
CA LEU A 329 -19.58 6.04 6.20
C LEU A 329 -19.86 6.55 7.61
N LEU A 330 -21.00 7.20 7.83
CA LEU A 330 -21.39 7.75 9.13
C LEU A 330 -21.63 6.67 10.18
N ASN A 331 -22.30 5.57 9.81
CA ASN A 331 -22.51 4.44 10.72
C ASN A 331 -21.18 3.82 11.15
N LEU A 332 -20.27 3.60 10.20
CA LEU A 332 -18.97 3.02 10.49
C LEU A 332 -18.10 3.95 11.32
N LEU A 333 -18.13 5.25 11.04
CA LEU A 333 -17.45 6.28 11.82
C LEU A 333 -17.99 6.35 13.25
N ASN A 334 -19.29 6.17 13.48
CA ASN A 334 -19.84 6.06 14.83
C ASN A 334 -19.31 4.81 15.53
N TRP A 335 -19.39 3.66 14.86
CA TRP A 335 -18.92 2.40 15.42
C TRP A 335 -17.43 2.44 15.78
N THR A 336 -16.54 2.81 14.85
CA THR A 336 -15.08 2.84 15.11
C THR A 336 -14.72 3.82 16.23
N PHE A 337 -15.44 4.94 16.32
CA PHE A 337 -15.21 5.91 17.39
C PHE A 337 -15.66 5.38 18.75
N SER A 338 -16.83 4.74 18.83
CA SER A 338 -17.31 4.13 20.06
C SER A 338 -16.36 3.03 20.56
N GLU A 339 -15.86 2.18 19.65
CA GLU A 339 -14.84 1.16 19.98
C GLU A 339 -13.55 1.81 20.49
N PHE A 340 -13.06 2.86 19.82
CA PHE A 340 -11.87 3.59 20.27
C PHE A 340 -12.04 4.16 21.68
N ILE A 341 -13.17 4.84 21.96
CA ILE A 341 -13.43 5.42 23.28
C ILE A 341 -13.58 4.34 24.35
N GLY A 342 -14.30 3.26 24.06
CA GLY A 342 -14.45 2.12 24.97
C GLY A 342 -13.09 1.54 25.37
N MET A 343 -12.20 1.33 24.38
CA MET A 343 -10.85 0.85 24.63
C MET A 343 -10.00 1.83 25.44
N VAL A 344 -10.06 3.13 25.14
CA VAL A 344 -9.33 4.16 25.91
C VAL A 344 -9.82 4.23 27.35
N GLN A 345 -11.12 4.14 27.59
CA GLN A 345 -11.69 4.13 28.94
C GLN A 345 -11.28 2.87 29.71
N GLU A 346 -11.30 1.70 29.07
CA GLU A 346 -10.81 0.46 29.68
C GLU A 346 -9.34 0.58 30.08
N ILE A 347 -8.48 1.05 29.17
CA ILE A 347 -7.07 1.30 29.41
C ILE A 347 -6.86 2.28 30.58
N HIS A 348 -7.62 3.38 30.60
CA HIS A 348 -7.55 4.37 31.67
C HIS A 348 -7.98 3.76 33.02
N ASN A 349 -9.10 3.03 33.04
CA ASN A 349 -9.62 2.39 34.25
C ASN A 349 -8.65 1.36 34.83
N VAL A 350 -8.01 0.56 33.96
CA VAL A 350 -6.97 -0.39 34.36
C VAL A 350 -5.75 0.35 34.90
N SER A 351 -5.34 1.46 34.27
CA SER A 351 -4.19 2.26 34.72
C SER A 351 -4.43 3.00 36.04
N SER A 352 -5.68 3.34 36.37
CA SER A 352 -6.06 4.03 37.61
C SER A 352 -6.19 3.11 38.82
N ARG A 353 -6.15 1.78 38.62
CA ARG A 353 -6.18 0.83 39.74
C ARG A 353 -4.85 0.87 40.50
N PRO A 354 -4.87 0.76 41.85
CA PRO A 354 -3.65 0.76 42.65
C PRO A 354 -2.76 -0.47 42.38
N GLU A 355 -3.34 -1.56 41.89
CA GLU A 355 -2.62 -2.73 41.40
C GLU A 355 -2.13 -2.51 39.96
N ARG A 356 -0.83 -2.74 39.72
CA ARG A 356 -0.26 -2.65 38.37
C ARG A 356 -0.71 -3.83 37.51
N VAL A 357 -1.92 -3.74 36.97
CA VAL A 357 -2.42 -4.66 35.95
C VAL A 357 -1.71 -4.34 34.63
N PHE A 358 -1.06 -5.35 34.05
CA PHE A 358 -0.34 -5.18 32.79
C PHE A 358 -1.33 -5.06 31.62
N ILE A 359 -1.22 -3.97 30.85
CA ILE A 359 -2.00 -3.79 29.63
C ILE A 359 -1.31 -4.55 28.50
N GLU A 360 -2.05 -5.45 27.84
CA GLU A 360 -1.49 -6.22 26.74
C GLU A 360 -1.12 -5.33 25.54
N SER A 361 0.07 -5.52 24.99
CA SER A 361 0.53 -4.80 23.79
C SER A 361 -0.45 -4.96 22.61
N ARG A 362 -1.16 -6.08 22.52
CA ARG A 362 -2.18 -6.32 21.50
C ARG A 362 -3.36 -5.36 21.62
N GLN A 363 -3.86 -5.12 22.82
CA GLN A 363 -4.98 -4.19 23.06
C GLN A 363 -4.60 -2.76 22.65
N LEU A 364 -3.38 -2.32 22.99
CA LEU A 364 -2.89 -1.00 22.57
C LEU A 364 -2.82 -0.86 21.04
N LYS A 365 -2.38 -1.91 20.34
CA LYS A 365 -2.34 -1.91 18.86
C LYS A 365 -3.73 -1.84 18.24
N ILE A 366 -4.71 -2.57 18.79
CA ILE A 366 -6.09 -2.51 18.30
C ILE A 366 -6.69 -1.12 18.57
N CYS A 367 -6.47 -0.56 19.76
CA CYS A 367 -6.90 0.80 20.10
C CYS A 367 -6.31 1.85 19.13
N ALA A 368 -5.02 1.76 18.82
CA ALA A 368 -4.37 2.63 17.83
C ALA A 368 -4.97 2.45 16.43
N THR A 369 -5.31 1.22 16.05
CA THR A 369 -5.97 0.93 14.76
C THR A 369 -7.37 1.57 14.70
N CYS A 370 -8.19 1.46 15.75
CA CYS A 370 -9.51 2.10 15.80
C CYS A 370 -9.43 3.63 15.72
N PHE A 371 -8.40 4.23 16.31
CA PHE A 371 -8.11 5.65 16.19
C PHE A 371 -7.78 6.05 14.75
N ASP A 372 -6.85 5.34 14.11
CA ASP A 372 -6.44 5.58 12.73
C ASP A 372 -7.61 5.44 11.75
N LEU A 373 -8.46 4.40 11.94
CA LEU A 373 -9.67 4.21 11.17
C LEU A 373 -10.66 5.37 11.34
N THR A 374 -10.92 5.78 12.58
CA THR A 374 -11.79 6.93 12.90
C THR A 374 -11.32 8.20 12.21
N ILE A 375 -10.03 8.52 12.30
CA ILE A 375 -9.45 9.68 11.62
C ILE A 375 -9.65 9.55 10.11
N SER A 376 -9.34 8.39 9.54
CA SER A 376 -9.46 8.19 8.09
C SER A 376 -10.90 8.40 7.59
N LEU A 377 -11.91 7.96 8.34
CA LEU A 377 -13.32 8.16 8.01
C LEU A 377 -13.72 9.64 8.14
N LEU A 378 -13.23 10.34 9.18
CA LEU A 378 -13.43 11.78 9.33
C LEU A 378 -12.81 12.57 8.17
N ARG A 379 -11.65 12.15 7.64
CA ARG A 379 -10.99 12.80 6.51
C ARG A 379 -11.76 12.64 5.21
N VAL A 380 -12.32 11.47 4.96
CA VAL A 380 -13.20 11.27 3.80
C VAL A 380 -14.46 12.11 3.94
N LEU A 381 -15.03 12.19 5.14
CA LEU A 381 -16.21 13.03 5.39
C LEU A 381 -15.91 14.53 5.19
N GLU A 382 -14.77 15.00 5.70
CA GLU A 382 -14.26 16.36 5.50
C GLU A 382 -14.10 16.69 4.00
N MET A 383 -13.50 15.78 3.23
CA MET A 383 -13.38 15.91 1.78
C MET A 383 -14.75 16.09 1.13
N ILE A 384 -15.72 15.22 1.44
CA ILE A 384 -17.04 15.25 0.79
C ILE A 384 -17.79 16.55 1.12
N ILE A 385 -17.78 16.99 2.37
CA ILE A 385 -18.41 18.26 2.79
C ILE A 385 -17.78 19.45 2.06
N THR A 386 -16.48 19.40 1.81
CA THR A 386 -15.75 20.49 1.15
C THR A 386 -15.94 20.49 -0.36
N VAL A 387 -15.90 19.32 -0.99
CA VAL A 387 -15.97 19.15 -2.45
C VAL A 387 -17.41 19.24 -2.96
N VAL A 388 -18.40 18.80 -2.17
CA VAL A 388 -19.82 18.77 -2.55
C VAL A 388 -20.74 19.31 -1.45
N PRO A 389 -20.62 20.61 -1.08
CA PRO A 389 -21.41 21.18 0.01
C PRO A 389 -22.93 21.13 -0.26
N ASN A 390 -23.33 21.16 -1.53
CA ASN A 390 -24.73 21.18 -1.95
C ASN A 390 -25.52 19.93 -1.52
N ILE A 391 -24.86 18.77 -1.34
CA ILE A 391 -25.53 17.54 -0.86
C ILE A 391 -26.14 17.75 0.54
N PHE A 392 -25.52 18.61 1.36
CA PHE A 392 -25.93 18.86 2.74
C PHE A 392 -26.84 20.09 2.89
N ASN A 393 -26.80 21.03 1.93
CA ASN A 393 -27.49 22.32 2.02
C ASN A 393 -28.79 22.42 1.21
N ASN A 394 -29.13 21.40 0.40
CA ASN A 394 -30.32 21.44 -0.45
C ASN A 394 -31.60 21.05 0.33
N ALA A 395 -32.27 22.04 0.93
CA ALA A 395 -33.53 21.87 1.68
C ALA A 395 -34.71 21.30 0.85
N SER A 396 -34.61 21.28 -0.47
CA SER A 396 -35.61 20.69 -1.37
C SER A 396 -35.57 19.17 -1.42
N GLN A 397 -34.53 18.53 -0.88
CA GLN A 397 -34.41 17.07 -0.79
C GLN A 397 -34.61 16.65 0.66
N SER A 398 -35.66 15.87 0.96
CA SER A 398 -35.94 15.30 2.30
C SER A 398 -34.78 14.50 2.91
N PHE A 399 -33.81 14.14 2.07
CA PHE A 399 -32.60 13.44 2.42
C PHE A 399 -31.52 14.32 3.05
N SER A 400 -31.36 15.59 2.63
CA SER A 400 -30.30 16.47 3.11
C SER A 400 -30.48 16.80 4.60
N GLU A 401 -31.73 17.01 5.04
CA GLU A 401 -32.08 17.25 6.45
C GLU A 401 -31.74 16.05 7.33
N ASN A 402 -32.07 14.84 6.88
CA ASN A 402 -31.76 13.60 7.60
C ASN A 402 -30.24 13.39 7.74
N LEU A 403 -29.48 13.73 6.71
CA LEU A 403 -28.04 13.54 6.71
C LEU A 403 -27.30 14.62 7.51
N LEU A 404 -27.77 15.87 7.43
CA LEU A 404 -27.31 16.96 8.29
C LEU A 404 -27.61 16.65 9.76
N PHE A 405 -28.80 16.12 10.07
CA PHE A 405 -29.15 15.67 11.42
C PHE A 405 -28.21 14.56 11.90
N ARG A 406 -27.96 13.54 11.07
CA ARG A 406 -26.98 12.47 11.40
C ARG A 406 -25.57 13.01 11.59
N LEU A 407 -25.13 13.96 10.76
CA LEU A 407 -23.85 14.63 10.94
C LEU A 407 -23.78 15.32 12.29
N CYS A 408 -24.77 16.15 12.64
CA CYS A 408 -24.84 16.81 13.94
C CYS A 408 -24.82 15.79 15.09
N GLN A 409 -25.57 14.69 14.98
CA GLN A 409 -25.55 13.60 15.96
C GLN A 409 -24.18 12.92 16.09
N VAL A 410 -23.41 12.82 15.02
CA VAL A 410 -22.06 12.22 15.04
C VAL A 410 -21.03 13.22 15.59
N TYR A 411 -21.06 14.46 15.13
CA TYR A 411 -20.04 15.47 15.43
C TYR A 411 -20.17 16.03 16.85
N VAL A 412 -21.38 16.32 17.32
CA VAL A 412 -21.60 16.99 18.62
C VAL A 412 -21.09 16.15 19.79
N PRO A 413 -21.41 14.85 19.92
CA PRO A 413 -20.85 14.02 20.97
C PRO A 413 -19.33 13.88 20.83
N LYS A 414 -18.80 13.76 19.62
CA LYS A 414 -17.36 13.58 19.39
C LYS A 414 -16.54 14.80 19.80
N LEU A 415 -17.04 16.01 19.47
CA LEU A 415 -16.48 17.27 19.95
C LEU A 415 -16.53 17.32 21.48
N PHE A 416 -17.68 17.01 22.07
CA PHE A 416 -17.85 17.00 23.53
C PHE A 416 -16.90 16.02 24.23
N TYR A 417 -16.79 14.79 23.75
CA TYR A 417 -15.87 13.78 24.29
C TYR A 417 -14.40 14.16 24.08
N CYS A 418 -14.02 14.73 22.93
CA CYS A 418 -12.66 15.20 22.71
C CYS A 418 -12.30 16.35 23.66
N CYS A 419 -13.21 17.31 23.89
CA CYS A 419 -12.96 18.39 24.85
C CYS A 419 -12.79 17.84 26.28
N ILE A 420 -13.61 16.86 26.69
CA ILE A 420 -13.51 16.23 28.02
C ILE A 420 -12.23 15.40 28.17
N LEU A 421 -11.89 14.58 27.18
CA LEU A 421 -10.71 13.69 27.25
C LEU A 421 -9.39 14.45 27.18
N PHE A 422 -9.34 15.56 26.45
CA PHE A 422 -8.11 16.33 26.24
C PHE A 422 -8.00 17.59 27.13
N ASN A 423 -8.95 17.84 28.04
CA ASN A 423 -8.96 19.04 28.91
C ASN A 423 -8.67 20.33 28.12
N ILE A 424 -9.44 20.54 27.03
CA ILE A 424 -9.49 21.83 26.33
C ILE A 424 -10.56 22.70 26.96
#